data_AF-A0A3L6JHT2-F1
#
_entry.id   AF-A0A3L6JHT2-F1
#
_cell.length_a   1.000
_cell.length_b   1.000
_cell.length_c   1.000
_cell.angle_alpha   90.00
_cell.angle_beta   90.00
_cell.angle_gamma   90.00
#
_symmetry.space_group_name_H-M   'P 1'
#
loop_
_entity.id
_entity.type
_entity.pdbx_description
1 polymer ?
#
loop_
_entity_poly.entity_id
_entity_poly.type
_entity_poly.pdbx_seq_one_letter_code
_entity_poly.pdbx_strand_id
1 'polypeptide(L)'
;MRGATIPMWLSTILLIGFSFCIWVFTVLSLQKQLRFATLLFDLLPYYPILELSAALCFTIGLYLWLPLSYVALVGSIGWAVTLLLMYHFIKWGKGYSLDQYRFFLRTIKDERYDTLLFNDHIDGDFKKNKVNVLLRHDVDISLFRARRMYEIEKEQGIRSTYFFRMHAEKYSHEEAIPLIRQLHVDGFGIGMHYDMLSFTKGDKEKAIALFREDLVRLREIATTHIVCPHGHRKYKNREIWSELDRESLQVWSAYDMKYDFYISDAGGGRIIDSQGRHILGRVDEAKLGQVVQVLIHPDWWF
;
A
#
# COMPACT_ATOMS: atom_id res chain seq x y z
N MET A 1 -4.70 26.38 -48.48
CA MET A 1 -4.82 25.10 -47.76
C MET A 1 -6.10 25.16 -46.93
N ARG A 2 -7.20 24.53 -47.37
CA ARG A 2 -8.42 24.44 -46.55
C ARG A 2 -8.12 23.45 -45.42
N GLY A 3 -8.02 23.93 -44.19
CA GLY A 3 -7.88 23.07 -43.02
C GLY A 3 -9.05 22.10 -42.97
N ALA A 4 -8.77 20.79 -42.87
CA ALA A 4 -9.80 19.79 -42.74
C ALA A 4 -10.60 20.06 -41.46
N THR A 5 -11.86 20.46 -41.58
CA THR A 5 -12.76 20.64 -40.44
C THR A 5 -13.21 19.26 -39.96
N ILE A 6 -12.92 18.94 -38.71
CA ILE A 6 -13.36 17.70 -38.07
C ILE A 6 -14.90 17.66 -38.07
N PRO A 7 -15.55 16.56 -38.53
CA PRO A 7 -17.00 16.45 -38.48
C PRO A 7 -17.52 16.54 -37.04
N MET A 8 -18.62 17.28 -36.83
CA MET A 8 -19.21 17.50 -35.50
C MET A 8 -19.58 16.20 -34.76
N TRP A 9 -20.05 15.19 -35.50
CA TRP A 9 -20.34 13.87 -34.93
C TRP A 9 -19.08 13.19 -34.39
N LEU A 10 -17.93 13.38 -35.05
CA LEU A 10 -16.66 12.80 -34.61
C LEU A 10 -16.16 13.50 -33.34
N SER A 11 -16.24 14.83 -33.28
CA SER A 11 -15.93 15.59 -32.05
C SER A 11 -16.81 15.16 -30.86
N THR A 12 -18.10 14.93 -31.11
CA THR A 12 -19.05 14.46 -30.09
C THR A 12 -18.64 13.10 -29.53
N ILE A 13 -18.33 12.14 -30.40
CA ILE A 13 -17.88 10.79 -30.01
C ILE A 13 -16.58 10.87 -29.20
N LEU A 14 -15.63 11.71 -29.62
CA LEU A 14 -14.35 11.85 -28.93
C LEU A 14 -14.52 12.42 -27.51
N LEU A 15 -15.35 13.45 -27.34
CA LEU A 15 -15.60 14.07 -26.04
C LEU A 15 -16.33 13.13 -25.07
N ILE A 16 -17.39 12.48 -25.54
CA ILE A 16 -18.15 11.52 -24.75
C ILE A 16 -17.27 10.29 -24.43
N GLY A 17 -16.56 9.77 -25.42
CA GLY A 17 -15.64 8.64 -25.27
C GLY A 17 -14.52 8.93 -24.27
N PHE A 18 -13.89 10.10 -24.34
CA PHE A 18 -12.90 10.54 -23.35
C PHE A 18 -13.47 10.50 -21.92
N SER A 19 -14.68 11.00 -21.74
CA SER A 19 -15.34 11.06 -20.43
C SER A 19 -15.57 9.66 -19.86
N PHE A 20 -16.09 8.74 -20.67
CA PHE A 20 -16.25 7.34 -20.27
C PHE A 20 -14.92 6.66 -19.96
N CYS A 21 -13.87 6.92 -20.74
CA CYS A 21 -12.53 6.39 -20.48
C CYS A 21 -12.03 6.82 -19.09
N ILE A 22 -12.16 8.10 -18.73
CA ILE A 22 -11.77 8.59 -17.40
C ILE A 22 -12.60 7.94 -16.30
N TRP A 23 -13.93 7.91 -16.42
CA TRP A 23 -14.77 7.30 -15.39
C TRP A 23 -14.49 5.81 -15.20
N VAL A 24 -14.37 5.04 -16.30
CA VAL A 24 -14.02 3.62 -16.24
C VAL A 24 -12.64 3.45 -15.58
N PHE A 25 -11.68 4.27 -15.97
CA PHE A 25 -10.33 4.26 -15.40
C PHE A 25 -10.35 4.49 -13.87
N THR A 26 -11.08 5.51 -13.42
CA THR A 26 -11.24 5.81 -11.99
C THR A 26 -11.99 4.70 -11.25
N VAL A 27 -13.03 4.10 -11.85
CA VAL A 27 -13.73 2.96 -11.25
C VAL A 27 -12.77 1.78 -11.09
N LEU A 28 -11.97 1.47 -12.11
CA LEU A 28 -11.01 0.38 -12.05
C LEU A 28 -9.94 0.65 -10.98
N SER A 29 -9.43 1.88 -10.86
CA SER A 29 -8.45 2.20 -9.82
C SER A 29 -9.03 2.11 -8.40
N LEU A 30 -10.32 2.34 -8.22
CA LEU A 30 -11.00 2.14 -6.94
C LEU A 30 -11.17 0.65 -6.59
N GLN A 31 -11.12 -0.28 -7.55
CA GLN A 31 -11.24 -1.71 -7.30
C GLN A 31 -9.98 -2.30 -6.67
N LYS A 32 -10.11 -2.89 -5.48
CA LYS A 32 -9.03 -3.48 -4.67
C LYS A 32 -8.02 -4.32 -5.46
N GLN A 33 -8.50 -5.13 -6.40
CA GLN A 33 -7.70 -6.05 -7.21
C GLN A 33 -6.94 -5.39 -8.37
N LEU A 34 -7.30 -4.16 -8.74
CA LEU A 34 -6.66 -3.39 -9.82
C LEU A 34 -5.85 -2.21 -9.28
N ARG A 35 -5.84 -2.00 -7.96
CA ARG A 35 -5.01 -1.00 -7.27
C ARG A 35 -3.50 -1.27 -7.41
N PHE A 36 -3.11 -2.50 -7.78
CA PHE A 36 -1.73 -2.86 -8.10
C PHE A 36 -1.24 -2.29 -9.44
N ALA A 37 -2.12 -1.69 -10.25
CA ALA A 37 -1.72 -0.95 -11.43
C ALA A 37 -1.17 0.43 -11.02
N THR A 38 0.13 0.46 -10.71
CA THR A 38 0.92 1.64 -10.30
C THR A 38 0.55 2.90 -11.08
N LEU A 39 0.49 2.84 -12.42
CA LEU A 39 0.18 4.01 -13.24
C LEU A 39 -1.19 4.63 -12.93
N LEU A 40 -2.22 3.80 -12.70
CA LEU A 40 -3.55 4.32 -12.34
C LEU A 40 -3.49 5.03 -11.00
N PHE A 41 -2.82 4.39 -10.05
CA PHE A 41 -2.79 4.78 -8.66
C PHE A 41 -1.83 5.95 -8.39
N ASP A 42 -0.81 6.15 -9.22
CA ASP A 42 0.07 7.32 -9.20
C ASP A 42 -0.60 8.55 -9.81
N LEU A 43 -1.61 8.37 -10.67
CA LEU A 43 -2.42 9.48 -11.19
C LEU A 43 -3.48 9.97 -10.20
N LEU A 44 -3.60 9.32 -9.06
CA LEU A 44 -4.64 9.59 -8.09
C LEU A 44 -4.72 11.06 -7.63
N PRO A 45 -3.60 11.78 -7.38
CA PRO A 45 -3.66 13.22 -7.10
C PRO A 45 -4.32 14.06 -8.20
N TYR A 46 -4.31 13.59 -9.45
CA TYR A 46 -4.90 14.29 -10.60
C TYR A 46 -6.36 13.93 -10.85
N TYR A 47 -6.90 12.92 -10.17
CA TYR A 47 -8.28 12.47 -10.38
C TYR A 47 -9.31 13.59 -10.26
N PRO A 48 -9.26 14.51 -9.26
CA PRO A 48 -10.22 15.60 -9.20
C PRO A 48 -10.28 16.43 -10.50
N ILE A 49 -9.13 16.73 -11.11
CA ILE A 49 -9.08 17.51 -12.35
C ILE A 49 -9.53 16.67 -13.54
N LEU A 50 -9.13 15.39 -13.60
CA LEU A 50 -9.55 14.47 -14.66
C LEU A 50 -11.07 14.25 -14.64
N GLU A 51 -11.65 14.06 -13.46
CA GLU A 51 -13.08 13.85 -13.23
C GLU A 51 -13.92 15.09 -13.61
N LEU A 52 -13.44 16.29 -13.26
CA LEU A 52 -14.06 17.55 -13.69
C LEU A 52 -13.96 17.73 -15.21
N SER A 53 -12.80 17.41 -15.79
CA SER A 53 -12.60 17.48 -17.24
C SER A 53 -13.51 16.50 -17.98
N ALA A 54 -13.70 15.29 -17.44
CA ALA A 54 -14.63 14.31 -17.97
C ALA A 54 -16.08 14.81 -17.92
N ALA A 55 -16.54 15.38 -16.80
CA ALA A 55 -17.90 15.93 -16.70
C ALA A 55 -18.15 17.06 -17.71
N LEU A 56 -17.16 17.95 -17.90
CA LEU A 56 -17.23 19.04 -18.87
C LEU A 56 -17.26 18.53 -20.30
N CYS A 57 -16.34 17.63 -20.67
CA CYS A 57 -16.30 17.01 -22.00
C CYS A 57 -17.61 16.27 -22.30
N PHE A 58 -18.16 15.54 -21.32
CA PHE A 58 -19.44 14.86 -21.47
C PHE A 58 -20.58 15.85 -21.73
N THR A 59 -20.66 16.92 -20.94
CA THR A 59 -21.70 17.96 -21.08
C THR A 59 -21.61 18.66 -22.43
N ILE A 60 -20.39 19.03 -22.87
CA ILE A 60 -20.16 19.66 -24.17
C ILE A 60 -20.53 18.69 -25.30
N GLY A 61 -20.13 17.42 -25.20
CA GLY A 61 -20.47 16.39 -26.17
C GLY A 61 -22.00 16.23 -26.33
N LEU A 62 -22.74 16.18 -25.21
CA LEU A 62 -24.20 16.14 -25.26
C LEU A 62 -24.79 17.41 -25.90
N TYR A 63 -24.27 18.59 -25.57
CA TYR A 63 -24.74 19.87 -26.12
C TYR A 63 -24.58 19.98 -27.64
N LEU A 64 -23.55 19.35 -28.21
CA LEU A 64 -23.32 19.34 -29.65
C LEU A 64 -24.36 18.51 -30.44
N TRP A 65 -25.15 17.67 -29.76
CA TRP A 65 -26.02 16.70 -30.44
C TRP A 65 -27.46 16.65 -29.92
N LEU A 66 -27.73 17.11 -28.70
CA LEU A 66 -29.03 17.00 -28.03
C LEU A 66 -29.64 18.37 -27.70
N PRO A 67 -30.98 18.47 -27.63
CA PRO A 67 -31.66 19.66 -27.12
C PRO A 67 -31.29 19.94 -25.66
N LEU A 68 -31.34 21.21 -25.25
CA LEU A 68 -30.91 21.66 -23.92
C LEU A 68 -31.59 20.90 -22.75
N SER A 69 -32.86 20.53 -22.90
CA SER A 69 -33.59 19.74 -21.88
C SER A 69 -32.98 18.36 -21.65
N TYR A 70 -32.54 17.69 -22.73
CA TYR A 70 -31.85 16.40 -22.65
C TYR A 70 -30.42 16.55 -22.14
N VAL A 71 -29.73 17.64 -22.51
CA VAL A 71 -28.40 17.97 -21.96
C VAL A 71 -28.49 18.16 -20.45
N ALA A 72 -29.51 18.88 -19.96
CA ALA A 72 -29.72 19.07 -18.53
C ALA A 72 -29.97 17.72 -17.81
N LEU A 73 -30.87 16.89 -18.36
CA LEU A 73 -31.20 15.60 -17.77
C LEU A 73 -30.00 14.64 -17.78
N VAL A 74 -29.43 14.34 -18.95
CA VAL A 74 -28.35 13.35 -19.09
C VAL A 74 -27.03 13.88 -18.53
N GLY A 75 -26.76 15.17 -18.71
CA GLY A 75 -25.59 15.82 -18.12
C GLY A 75 -25.60 15.74 -16.59
N SER A 76 -26.77 15.91 -15.95
CA SER A 76 -26.88 15.76 -14.49
C SER A 76 -26.47 14.38 -13.99
N ILE A 77 -26.73 13.31 -14.77
CA ILE A 77 -26.28 11.95 -14.46
C ILE A 77 -24.76 11.86 -14.54
N GLY A 78 -24.15 12.42 -15.59
CA GLY A 78 -22.69 12.46 -15.73
C GLY A 78 -22.02 13.20 -14.56
N TRP A 79 -22.57 14.35 -14.16
CA TRP A 79 -22.11 15.08 -12.98
C TRP A 79 -22.29 14.29 -11.69
N ALA A 80 -23.40 13.56 -11.54
CA ALA A 80 -23.61 12.70 -10.37
C ALA A 80 -22.57 11.56 -10.30
N VAL A 81 -22.21 10.95 -11.43
CA VAL A 81 -21.13 9.94 -11.52
C VAL A 81 -19.80 10.55 -11.11
N THR A 82 -19.42 11.69 -11.69
CA THR A 82 -18.21 12.44 -11.32
C THR A 82 -18.15 12.74 -9.81
N LEU A 83 -19.24 13.27 -9.24
CA LEU A 83 -19.31 13.59 -7.82
C LEU A 83 -19.17 12.34 -6.92
N LEU A 84 -19.76 11.22 -7.32
CA LEU A 84 -19.64 9.95 -6.61
C LEU A 84 -18.19 9.43 -6.63
N LEU A 85 -17.53 9.48 -7.79
CA LEU A 85 -16.12 9.07 -7.93
C LEU A 85 -15.20 9.98 -7.11
N MET A 86 -15.42 11.29 -7.16
CA MET A 86 -14.70 12.26 -6.33
C MET A 86 -14.92 12.03 -4.84
N TYR A 87 -16.14 11.70 -4.40
CA TYR A 87 -16.42 11.36 -3.00
C TYR A 87 -15.59 10.16 -2.53
N HIS A 88 -15.53 9.08 -3.33
CA HIS A 88 -14.71 7.92 -3.01
C HIS A 88 -13.22 8.26 -2.94
N PHE A 89 -12.73 9.08 -3.86
CA PHE A 89 -11.37 9.61 -3.83
C PHE A 89 -11.07 10.41 -2.55
N ILE A 90 -11.90 11.42 -2.22
CA ILE A 90 -11.71 12.27 -1.03
C ILE A 90 -11.73 11.42 0.24
N LYS A 91 -12.68 10.48 0.33
CA LYS A 91 -12.78 9.56 1.46
C LYS A 91 -11.51 8.74 1.63
N TRP A 92 -10.92 8.30 0.52
CA TRP A 92 -9.71 7.50 0.53
C TRP A 92 -8.47 8.35 0.90
N GLY A 93 -8.32 9.54 0.32
CA GLY A 93 -7.21 10.43 0.61
C GLY A 93 -7.21 11.04 2.01
N LYS A 94 -8.37 11.19 2.64
CA LYS A 94 -8.42 11.54 4.07
C LYS A 94 -7.88 10.43 4.98
N GLY A 95 -7.99 9.19 4.54
CA GLY A 95 -7.60 8.03 5.34
C GLY A 95 -6.14 7.64 5.17
N TYR A 96 -5.62 7.68 3.95
CA TYR A 96 -4.27 7.21 3.64
C TYR A 96 -3.26 8.34 3.41
N SER A 97 -3.42 9.47 4.09
CA SER A 97 -2.47 10.56 3.93
C SER A 97 -1.21 10.38 4.77
N LEU A 98 -0.07 10.82 4.25
CA LEU A 98 1.18 10.88 5.02
C LEU A 98 1.07 11.78 6.26
N ASP A 99 0.14 12.73 6.27
CA ASP A 99 -0.15 13.53 7.47
C ASP A 99 -0.80 12.70 8.59
N GLN A 100 -1.72 11.78 8.25
CA GLN A 100 -2.26 10.83 9.22
C GLN A 100 -1.16 9.91 9.75
N TYR A 101 -0.24 9.50 8.87
CA TYR A 101 0.91 8.70 9.29
C TYR A 101 1.83 9.48 10.25
N ARG A 102 2.17 10.73 9.93
CA ARG A 102 2.94 11.63 10.81
C ARG A 102 2.23 11.85 12.15
N PHE A 103 0.91 11.95 12.17
CA PHE A 103 0.13 12.05 13.41
C PHE A 103 0.25 10.77 14.25
N PHE A 104 0.13 9.60 13.62
CA PHE A 104 0.33 8.32 14.30
C PHE A 104 1.74 8.19 14.88
N LEU A 105 2.78 8.51 14.10
CA LEU A 105 4.16 8.49 14.58
C LEU A 105 4.38 9.40 15.79
N ARG A 106 3.82 10.62 15.77
CA ARG A 106 3.86 11.51 16.94
C ARG A 106 3.17 10.92 18.16
N THR A 107 2.08 10.17 17.96
CA THR A 107 1.35 9.49 19.03
C THR A 107 2.20 8.41 19.68
N ILE A 108 2.82 7.52 18.88
CA ILE A 108 3.66 6.43 19.40
C ILE A 108 5.07 6.87 19.83
N LYS A 109 5.39 8.16 19.68
CA LYS A 109 6.61 8.78 20.22
C LYS A 109 6.45 9.21 21.68
N ASP A 110 5.21 9.29 22.17
CA ASP A 110 4.92 9.63 23.56
C ASP A 110 5.57 8.62 24.53
N GLU A 111 5.90 9.08 25.74
CA GLU A 111 6.55 8.25 26.75
C GLU A 111 5.76 6.98 27.11
N ARG A 112 4.45 6.92 26.87
CA ARG A 112 3.67 5.70 27.08
C ARG A 112 4.14 4.52 26.21
N TYR A 113 4.69 4.80 25.03
CA TYR A 113 4.98 3.81 24.00
C TYR A 113 6.46 3.44 23.95
N ASP A 114 6.73 2.23 23.48
CA ASP A 114 8.07 1.76 23.12
C ASP A 114 8.03 1.19 21.71
N THR A 115 8.67 1.86 20.75
CA THR A 115 8.70 1.42 19.36
C THR A 115 9.85 0.45 19.14
N LEU A 116 9.54 -0.76 18.68
CA LEU A 116 10.45 -1.89 18.64
C LEU A 116 10.67 -2.39 17.22
N LEU A 117 11.88 -2.88 16.96
CA LEU A 117 12.18 -3.64 15.76
C LEU A 117 11.93 -5.12 16.02
N PHE A 118 11.54 -5.84 14.97
CA PHE A 118 11.33 -7.27 15.04
C PHE A 118 12.64 -8.02 15.39
N ASN A 119 13.76 -7.60 14.79
CA ASN A 119 15.07 -8.22 15.02
C ASN A 119 15.50 -8.19 16.50
N ASP A 120 15.07 -7.16 17.24
CA ASP A 120 15.52 -6.94 18.62
C ASP A 120 14.68 -7.75 19.64
N HIS A 121 13.52 -8.29 19.24
CA HIS A 121 12.51 -8.83 20.15
C HIS A 121 12.05 -10.25 19.79
N ILE A 122 12.97 -11.03 19.23
CA ILE A 122 12.73 -12.43 18.84
C ILE A 122 12.36 -13.28 20.07
N ASP A 123 12.99 -13.02 21.21
CA ASP A 123 12.76 -13.74 22.46
C ASP A 123 11.58 -13.19 23.28
N GLY A 124 10.99 -12.06 22.83
CA GLY A 124 9.79 -11.48 23.44
C GLY A 124 10.02 -10.75 24.78
N ASP A 125 11.20 -10.17 24.99
CA ASP A 125 11.47 -9.32 26.15
C ASP A 125 10.84 -7.94 25.97
N PHE A 126 9.62 -7.77 26.47
CA PHE A 126 8.84 -6.54 26.31
C PHE A 126 8.74 -5.73 27.61
N LYS A 127 8.74 -4.40 27.50
CA LYS A 127 8.63 -3.51 28.66
C LYS A 127 7.23 -3.59 29.25
N LYS A 128 7.13 -4.06 30.50
CA LYS A 128 5.86 -4.17 31.24
C LYS A 128 5.21 -2.82 31.56
N ASN A 129 5.99 -1.75 31.60
CA ASN A 129 5.55 -0.39 31.93
C ASN A 129 5.29 0.50 30.70
N LYS A 130 5.36 -0.06 29.49
CA LYS A 130 5.10 0.64 28.22
C LYS A 130 4.10 -0.15 27.38
N VAL A 131 3.48 0.50 26.41
CA VAL A 131 2.83 -0.20 25.29
C VAL A 131 3.90 -0.46 24.24
N ASN A 132 4.14 -1.73 23.90
CA ASN A 132 5.21 -2.14 23.00
C ASN A 132 4.67 -2.17 21.57
N VAL A 133 5.22 -1.37 20.66
CA VAL A 133 4.72 -1.20 19.30
C VAL A 133 5.72 -1.79 18.30
N LEU A 134 5.34 -2.89 17.65
CA LEU A 134 6.07 -3.49 16.54
C LEU A 134 5.52 -2.93 15.22
N LEU A 135 6.18 -1.88 14.71
CA LEU A 135 5.81 -1.23 13.46
C LEU A 135 6.53 -1.89 12.28
N ARG A 136 5.76 -2.32 11.27
CA ARG A 136 6.31 -2.89 10.04
C ARG A 136 5.64 -2.38 8.77
N HIS A 137 6.42 -2.46 7.69
CA HIS A 137 6.02 -2.08 6.34
C HIS A 137 6.23 -3.21 5.36
N ASP A 138 5.16 -3.71 4.75
CA ASP A 138 5.27 -4.65 3.63
C ASP A 138 5.38 -3.83 2.33
N VAL A 139 6.56 -3.86 1.70
CA VAL A 139 6.89 -3.10 0.48
C VAL A 139 6.53 -3.94 -0.74
N ASP A 140 5.28 -3.88 -1.19
CA ASP A 140 4.79 -4.77 -2.25
C ASP A 140 4.99 -4.20 -3.65
N ILE A 141 4.92 -2.87 -3.79
CA ILE A 141 4.74 -2.22 -5.09
C ILE A 141 5.73 -1.06 -5.30
N SER A 142 5.82 -0.11 -4.38
CA SER A 142 6.44 1.19 -4.63
C SER A 142 7.61 1.49 -3.69
N LEU A 143 8.82 1.39 -4.23
CA LEU A 143 10.04 1.85 -3.54
C LEU A 143 10.04 3.35 -3.25
N PHE A 144 9.42 4.15 -4.12
CA PHE A 144 9.29 5.60 -3.92
C PHE A 144 8.46 5.93 -2.67
N ARG A 145 7.31 5.26 -2.49
CA ARG A 145 6.46 5.47 -1.32
C ARG A 145 7.08 4.92 -0.04
N ALA A 146 7.71 3.74 -0.13
CA ALA A 146 8.49 3.18 0.97
C ALA A 146 9.59 4.15 1.43
N ARG A 147 10.33 4.74 0.49
CA ARG A 147 11.33 5.78 0.79
C ARG A 147 10.72 6.99 1.46
N ARG A 148 9.58 7.48 0.97
CA ARG A 148 8.90 8.65 1.56
C ARG A 148 8.47 8.38 3.01
N MET A 149 7.98 7.18 3.28
CA MET A 149 7.59 6.75 4.62
C MET A 149 8.81 6.64 5.55
N TYR A 150 9.92 6.09 5.05
CA TYR A 150 11.18 6.02 5.78
C TYR A 150 11.74 7.41 6.14
N GLU A 151 11.70 8.37 5.20
CA GLU A 151 12.14 9.74 5.48
C GLU A 151 11.35 10.36 6.62
N ILE A 152 10.03 10.15 6.63
CA ILE A 152 9.13 10.62 7.69
C ILE A 152 9.49 9.99 9.04
N GLU A 153 9.73 8.68 9.07
CA GLU A 153 10.13 7.98 10.30
C GLU A 153 11.46 8.47 10.83
N LYS A 154 12.45 8.64 9.95
CA LYS A 154 13.76 9.20 10.28
C LYS A 154 13.64 10.61 10.84
N GLU A 155 12.82 11.48 10.23
CA GLU A 155 12.51 12.82 10.76
C GLU A 155 11.87 12.77 12.15
N GLN A 156 11.04 11.75 12.43
CA GLN A 156 10.42 11.58 13.75
C GLN A 156 11.31 10.85 14.76
N GLY A 157 12.45 10.28 14.35
CA GLY A 157 13.31 9.47 15.21
C GLY A 157 12.71 8.13 15.59
N ILE A 158 11.77 7.61 14.79
CA ILE A 158 11.16 6.28 14.97
C ILE A 158 11.77 5.34 13.94
N ARG A 159 11.93 4.08 14.33
CA ARG A 159 12.41 3.01 13.44
C ARG A 159 11.37 1.91 13.35
N SER A 160 11.23 1.36 12.16
CA SER A 160 10.33 0.24 11.84
C SER A 160 11.09 -0.86 11.10
N THR A 161 10.40 -1.96 10.81
CA THR A 161 10.94 -3.06 10.00
C THR A 161 10.30 -3.07 8.61
N TYR A 162 11.10 -2.95 7.55
CA TYR A 162 10.64 -3.00 6.15
C TYR A 162 10.85 -4.40 5.57
N PHE A 163 9.78 -4.98 5.06
CA PHE A 163 9.75 -6.29 4.43
C PHE A 163 9.72 -6.14 2.91
N PHE A 164 10.79 -6.60 2.26
CA PHE A 164 10.94 -6.49 0.80
C PHE A 164 10.60 -7.81 0.12
N ARG A 165 9.81 -7.74 -0.95
CA ARG A 165 9.66 -8.84 -1.89
C ARG A 165 10.89 -8.92 -2.79
N MET A 166 11.37 -10.14 -3.03
CA MET A 166 12.50 -10.42 -3.93
C MET A 166 12.07 -10.58 -5.38
N HIS A 167 10.78 -10.91 -5.59
CA HIS A 167 10.14 -11.04 -6.90
C HIS A 167 8.89 -10.15 -7.02
N ALA A 168 9.02 -8.88 -6.64
CA ALA A 168 7.93 -7.92 -6.78
C ALA A 168 7.54 -7.72 -8.27
N GLU A 169 6.27 -7.38 -8.51
CA GLU A 169 5.78 -7.17 -9.87
C GLU A 169 6.23 -5.83 -10.49
N LYS A 170 6.63 -4.87 -9.64
CA LYS A 170 6.77 -3.46 -9.99
C LYS A 170 8.14 -2.86 -9.69
N TYR A 171 9.00 -3.63 -9.05
CA TYR A 171 10.40 -3.30 -8.86
C TYR A 171 11.23 -4.60 -8.84
N SER A 172 12.49 -4.52 -9.24
CA SER A 172 13.45 -5.61 -9.10
C SER A 172 14.21 -5.51 -7.77
N HIS A 173 14.74 -6.62 -7.28
CA HIS A 173 15.58 -6.61 -6.08
C HIS A 173 16.75 -5.61 -6.20
N GLU A 174 17.36 -5.53 -7.39
CA GLU A 174 18.46 -4.62 -7.71
C GLU A 174 18.06 -3.14 -7.56
N GLU A 175 16.84 -2.78 -7.96
CA GLU A 175 16.28 -1.44 -7.76
C GLU A 175 16.02 -1.12 -6.28
N ALA A 176 15.74 -2.15 -5.46
CA ALA A 176 15.49 -1.99 -4.02
C ALA A 176 16.79 -1.85 -3.19
N ILE A 177 17.94 -2.34 -3.68
CA ILE A 177 19.22 -2.34 -2.95
C ILE A 177 19.59 -0.98 -2.34
N PRO A 178 19.49 0.16 -3.06
CA PRO A 178 19.86 1.45 -2.48
C PRO A 178 19.00 1.83 -1.28
N LEU A 179 17.70 1.50 -1.29
CA LEU A 179 16.81 1.77 -0.17
C LEU A 179 17.07 0.81 0.99
N ILE A 180 17.23 -0.49 0.72
CA ILE A 180 17.55 -1.51 1.74
C ILE A 180 18.84 -1.16 2.49
N ARG A 181 19.89 -0.82 1.75
CA ARG A 181 21.18 -0.43 2.34
C ARG A 181 21.06 0.82 3.21
N GLN A 182 20.32 1.83 2.74
CA GLN A 182 20.11 3.07 3.48
C GLN A 182 19.34 2.83 4.78
N LEU A 183 18.25 2.06 4.73
CA LEU A 183 17.47 1.64 5.90
C LEU A 183 18.35 0.91 6.92
N HIS A 184 19.15 -0.06 6.45
CA HIS A 184 20.04 -0.83 7.31
C HIS A 184 21.10 0.04 8.00
N VAL A 185 21.76 0.94 7.26
CA VAL A 185 22.77 1.87 7.80
C VAL A 185 22.16 2.81 8.84
N ASP A 186 20.92 3.25 8.64
CA ASP A 186 20.19 4.08 9.60
C ASP A 186 19.57 3.29 10.76
N GLY A 187 19.83 1.98 10.83
CA GLY A 187 19.42 1.11 11.93
C GLY A 187 17.95 0.69 11.91
N PHE A 188 17.27 0.78 10.76
CA PHE A 188 15.94 0.20 10.55
C PHE A 188 16.04 -1.32 10.38
N GLY A 189 14.96 -2.03 10.71
CA GLY A 189 14.87 -3.47 10.50
C GLY A 189 14.64 -3.80 9.03
N ILE A 190 15.29 -4.85 8.53
CA ILE A 190 15.06 -5.40 7.20
C ILE A 190 14.52 -6.82 7.34
N GLY A 191 13.46 -7.12 6.59
CA GLY A 191 12.83 -8.43 6.52
C GLY A 191 12.59 -8.88 5.08
N MET A 192 12.40 -10.19 4.90
CA MET A 192 12.05 -10.76 3.60
C MET A 192 10.54 -11.03 3.51
N HIS A 193 9.86 -10.38 2.57
CA HIS A 193 8.46 -10.64 2.25
C HIS A 193 8.36 -11.72 1.18
N TYR A 194 8.32 -12.99 1.59
CA TYR A 194 8.55 -14.09 0.66
C TYR A 194 7.28 -14.49 -0.11
N ASP A 195 7.45 -14.74 -1.41
CA ASP A 195 6.38 -15.10 -2.35
C ASP A 195 6.74 -16.28 -3.28
N MET A 196 7.77 -17.04 -2.90
CA MET A 196 8.40 -18.06 -3.75
C MET A 196 7.43 -19.17 -4.17
N LEU A 197 6.48 -19.59 -3.32
CA LEU A 197 5.52 -20.64 -3.72
C LEU A 197 4.58 -20.16 -4.82
N SER A 198 4.12 -18.91 -4.74
CA SER A 198 3.36 -18.30 -5.83
C SER A 198 4.21 -18.12 -7.08
N PHE A 199 5.47 -17.69 -6.92
CA PHE A 199 6.40 -17.48 -8.03
C PHE A 199 6.71 -18.79 -8.77
N THR A 200 6.93 -19.89 -8.05
CA THR A 200 7.17 -21.23 -8.63
C THR A 200 5.89 -21.99 -8.97
N LYS A 201 4.73 -21.33 -8.97
CA LYS A 201 3.42 -21.88 -9.34
C LYS A 201 3.02 -23.13 -8.53
N GLY A 202 3.42 -23.18 -7.26
CA GLY A 202 3.07 -24.25 -6.32
C GLY A 202 4.12 -25.35 -6.20
N ASP A 203 5.25 -25.25 -6.91
CA ASP A 203 6.37 -26.17 -6.76
C ASP A 203 7.14 -25.84 -5.46
N LYS A 204 6.87 -26.63 -4.41
CA LYS A 204 7.41 -26.40 -3.07
C LYS A 204 8.92 -26.60 -2.98
N GLU A 205 9.45 -27.62 -3.64
CA GLU A 205 10.90 -27.89 -3.61
C GLU A 205 11.67 -26.72 -4.22
N LYS A 206 11.21 -26.24 -5.39
CA LYS A 206 11.79 -25.03 -6.01
C LYS A 206 11.59 -23.80 -5.14
N ALA A 207 10.42 -23.64 -4.51
CA ALA A 207 10.14 -22.49 -3.66
C ALA A 207 11.07 -22.44 -2.45
N ILE A 208 11.34 -23.57 -1.82
CA ILE A 208 12.24 -23.70 -0.67
C ILE A 208 13.70 -23.45 -1.10
N ALA A 209 14.13 -23.99 -2.23
CA ALA A 209 15.47 -23.72 -2.77
C ALA A 209 15.66 -22.22 -3.04
N LEU A 210 14.69 -21.60 -3.71
CA LEU A 210 14.70 -20.18 -4.04
C LEU A 210 14.64 -19.28 -2.81
N PHE A 211 13.84 -19.65 -1.80
CA PHE A 211 13.79 -18.94 -0.52
C PHE A 211 15.18 -18.84 0.13
N ARG A 212 15.95 -19.94 0.10
CA ARG A 212 17.31 -19.97 0.67
C ARG A 212 18.27 -19.08 -0.11
N GLU A 213 18.23 -19.16 -1.43
CA GLU A 213 19.05 -18.33 -2.32
C GLU A 213 18.78 -16.84 -2.10
N ASP A 214 17.51 -16.45 -2.12
CA ASP A 214 17.12 -15.06 -1.95
C ASP A 214 17.37 -14.51 -0.54
N LEU A 215 17.26 -15.35 0.49
CA LEU A 215 17.66 -14.97 1.85
C LEU A 215 19.16 -14.68 1.91
N VAL A 216 20.00 -15.48 1.23
CA VAL A 216 21.45 -15.21 1.15
C VAL A 216 21.69 -13.89 0.44
N ARG A 217 21.08 -13.67 -0.72
CA ARG A 217 21.21 -12.41 -1.48
C ARG A 217 20.81 -11.18 -0.67
N LEU A 218 19.70 -11.25 0.06
CA LEU A 218 19.26 -10.15 0.92
C LEU A 218 20.24 -9.90 2.08
N ARG A 219 20.81 -10.97 2.66
CA ARG A 219 21.80 -10.91 3.75
C ARG A 219 23.16 -10.36 3.33
N GLU A 220 23.50 -10.39 2.04
CA GLU A 220 24.68 -9.70 1.52
C GLU A 220 24.58 -8.17 1.65
N ILE A 221 23.36 -7.64 1.82
CA ILE A 221 23.09 -6.20 1.87
C ILE A 221 22.74 -5.74 3.29
N ALA A 222 21.93 -6.53 4.00
CA ALA A 222 21.43 -6.16 5.33
C ALA A 222 21.16 -7.37 6.21
N THR A 223 21.44 -7.24 7.51
CA THR A 223 21.10 -8.25 8.51
C THR A 223 19.61 -8.54 8.50
N THR A 224 19.25 -9.77 8.12
CA THR A 224 17.86 -10.20 7.95
C THR A 224 17.61 -11.51 8.68
N HIS A 225 16.80 -11.45 9.71
CA HIS A 225 16.38 -12.62 10.50
C HIS A 225 14.87 -12.84 10.47
N ILE A 226 14.10 -11.84 10.03
CA ILE A 226 12.66 -11.87 10.12
C ILE A 226 12.08 -11.94 8.71
N VAL A 227 11.13 -12.85 8.53
CA VAL A 227 10.47 -13.07 7.25
C VAL A 227 8.96 -13.07 7.44
N CYS A 228 8.22 -12.79 6.38
CA CYS A 228 6.76 -12.89 6.40
C CYS A 228 6.24 -13.32 5.02
N PRO A 229 5.25 -14.22 4.94
CA PRO A 229 4.66 -14.63 3.66
C PRO A 229 3.84 -13.49 3.06
N HIS A 230 4.07 -13.21 1.77
CA HIS A 230 3.18 -12.38 0.97
C HIS A 230 1.91 -13.16 0.59
N GLY A 231 0.77 -12.46 0.62
CA GLY A 231 -0.53 -13.05 0.31
C GLY A 231 -0.72 -13.26 -1.18
N HIS A 232 -1.25 -14.42 -1.57
CA HIS A 232 -1.59 -14.69 -2.97
C HIS A 232 -2.91 -15.45 -3.08
N ARG A 233 -3.67 -15.22 -4.16
CA ARG A 233 -5.04 -15.73 -4.32
C ARG A 233 -5.10 -17.25 -4.47
N LYS A 234 -4.15 -17.83 -5.22
CA LYS A 234 -4.10 -19.26 -5.57
C LYS A 234 -3.20 -20.07 -4.63
N TYR A 235 -1.94 -19.66 -4.50
CA TYR A 235 -0.94 -20.31 -3.66
C TYR A 235 -0.81 -19.60 -2.31
N LYS A 236 -0.64 -20.36 -1.22
CA LYS A 236 -0.44 -19.79 0.12
C LYS A 236 1.03 -19.90 0.47
N ASN A 237 1.80 -18.82 0.31
CA ASN A 237 3.25 -18.85 0.54
C ASN A 237 3.64 -19.42 1.90
N ARG A 238 2.86 -19.17 2.95
CA ARG A 238 3.05 -19.75 4.29
C ARG A 238 3.17 -21.28 4.34
N GLU A 239 2.72 -22.00 3.31
CA GLU A 239 2.79 -23.46 3.26
C GLU A 239 4.23 -24.00 3.20
N ILE A 240 5.21 -23.21 2.75
CA ILE A 240 6.61 -23.62 2.81
C ILE A 240 7.22 -23.46 4.21
N TRP A 241 6.58 -22.69 5.10
CA TRP A 241 7.14 -22.33 6.42
C TRP A 241 7.43 -23.56 7.28
N SER A 242 6.56 -24.56 7.26
CA SER A 242 6.72 -25.80 8.03
C SER A 242 7.81 -26.73 7.48
N GLU A 243 8.22 -26.53 6.23
CA GLU A 243 9.22 -27.36 5.54
C GLU A 243 10.62 -26.72 5.56
N LEU A 244 10.72 -25.47 6.04
CA LEU A 244 11.99 -24.79 6.22
C LEU A 244 12.67 -25.25 7.52
N ASP A 245 13.96 -25.52 7.42
CA ASP A 245 14.85 -25.64 8.58
C ASP A 245 15.17 -24.25 9.12
N ARG A 246 14.24 -23.72 9.91
CA ARG A 246 14.26 -22.33 10.40
C ARG A 246 15.40 -22.04 11.36
N GLU A 247 15.82 -23.05 12.12
CA GLU A 247 16.90 -22.91 13.11
C GLU A 247 18.25 -22.76 12.40
N SER A 248 18.55 -23.62 11.43
CA SER A 248 19.80 -23.49 10.65
C SER A 248 19.83 -22.21 9.81
N LEU A 249 18.68 -21.80 9.27
CA LEU A 249 18.54 -20.54 8.54
C LEU A 249 18.54 -19.31 9.46
N GLN A 250 18.37 -19.48 10.77
CA GLN A 250 18.20 -18.40 11.76
C GLN A 250 17.14 -17.39 11.30
N VAL A 251 15.95 -17.91 10.97
CA VAL A 251 14.80 -17.09 10.54
C VAL A 251 13.58 -17.30 11.42
N TRP A 252 12.89 -16.19 11.70
CA TRP A 252 11.64 -16.17 12.44
C TRP A 252 10.55 -15.47 11.63
N SER A 253 9.31 -15.90 11.83
CA SER A 253 8.18 -15.31 11.13
C SER A 253 7.64 -14.12 11.91
N ALA A 254 7.40 -13.01 11.22
CA ALA A 254 6.70 -11.85 11.80
C ALA A 254 5.29 -12.20 12.30
N TYR A 255 4.68 -13.28 11.78
CA TYR A 255 3.37 -13.79 12.24
C TYR A 255 3.46 -14.67 13.48
N ASP A 256 4.64 -15.22 13.79
CA ASP A 256 4.85 -16.06 14.97
C ASP A 256 5.21 -15.20 16.20
N MET A 257 5.47 -13.91 16.01
CA MET A 257 5.68 -12.96 17.11
C MET A 257 4.41 -12.77 17.92
N LYS A 258 4.55 -12.84 19.25
CA LYS A 258 3.44 -12.62 20.18
C LYS A 258 2.98 -11.16 20.10
N TYR A 259 1.67 -10.97 19.95
CA TYR A 259 1.02 -9.68 20.05
C TYR A 259 -0.33 -9.83 20.74
N ASP A 260 -0.77 -8.77 21.42
CA ASP A 260 -2.11 -8.67 22.01
C ASP A 260 -3.09 -7.97 21.05
N PHE A 261 -2.57 -7.02 20.27
CA PHE A 261 -3.34 -6.23 19.31
C PHE A 261 -2.67 -6.25 17.95
N TYR A 262 -3.47 -6.43 16.90
CA TYR A 262 -3.03 -6.35 15.51
C TYR A 262 -3.81 -5.27 14.77
N ILE A 263 -3.09 -4.30 14.22
CA ILE A 263 -3.63 -3.22 13.41
C ILE A 263 -3.01 -3.35 12.02
N SER A 264 -3.84 -3.38 10.99
CA SER A 264 -3.33 -3.45 9.63
C SER A 264 -4.21 -2.70 8.64
N ASP A 265 -3.55 -2.06 7.68
CA ASP A 265 -4.18 -1.49 6.49
C ASP A 265 -4.30 -2.50 5.33
N ALA A 266 -4.01 -3.78 5.59
CA ALA A 266 -3.97 -4.85 4.60
C ALA A 266 -5.19 -4.85 3.69
N GLY A 267 -4.90 -4.84 2.39
CA GLY A 267 -5.92 -4.81 1.35
C GLY A 267 -6.60 -3.46 1.13
N GLY A 268 -6.06 -2.37 1.68
CA GLY A 268 -6.42 -1.00 1.33
C GLY A 268 -7.89 -0.63 1.63
N GLY A 269 -8.56 -1.38 2.51
CA GLY A 269 -10.00 -1.27 2.76
C GLY A 269 -10.31 -1.00 4.22
N ARG A 270 -10.99 0.12 4.50
CA ARG A 270 -11.47 0.57 5.82
C ARG A 270 -10.35 0.95 6.80
N ILE A 271 -9.71 2.09 6.53
CA ILE A 271 -8.78 2.74 7.47
C ILE A 271 -9.49 3.64 8.51
N ILE A 272 -10.78 3.90 8.30
CA ILE A 272 -11.67 4.56 9.25
C ILE A 272 -12.72 3.55 9.69
N ASP A 273 -12.88 3.37 11.01
CA ASP A 273 -13.87 2.47 11.60
C ASP A 273 -15.30 3.03 11.51
N SER A 274 -16.30 2.26 11.98
CA SER A 274 -17.71 2.68 11.95
C SER A 274 -18.01 3.86 12.87
N GLN A 275 -17.11 4.19 13.80
CA GLN A 275 -17.22 5.33 14.71
C GLN A 275 -16.46 6.57 14.20
N GLY A 276 -15.86 6.49 13.00
CA GLY A 276 -15.09 7.59 12.42
C GLY A 276 -13.65 7.69 12.92
N ARG A 277 -13.17 6.72 13.72
CA ARG A 277 -11.80 6.71 14.22
C ARG A 277 -10.85 6.09 13.20
N HIS A 278 -9.66 6.67 13.09
CA HIS A 278 -8.60 6.10 12.27
C HIS A 278 -8.09 4.80 12.91
N ILE A 279 -7.88 3.73 12.13
CA ILE A 279 -7.49 2.41 12.68
C ILE A 279 -6.17 2.47 13.45
N LEU A 280 -5.24 3.33 13.05
CA LEU A 280 -3.97 3.53 13.75
C LEU A 280 -4.17 4.14 15.14
N GLY A 281 -5.24 4.91 15.35
CA GLY A 281 -5.61 5.43 16.68
C GLY A 281 -6.06 4.34 17.65
N ARG A 282 -6.32 3.11 17.18
CA ARG A 282 -6.60 1.97 18.06
C ARG A 282 -5.39 1.54 18.88
N VAL A 283 -4.19 2.04 18.58
CA VAL A 283 -3.01 1.83 19.44
C VAL A 283 -3.26 2.30 20.88
N ASP A 284 -4.11 3.32 21.06
CA ASP A 284 -4.48 3.85 22.39
C ASP A 284 -5.33 2.88 23.22
N GLU A 285 -5.95 1.87 22.59
CA GLU A 285 -6.75 0.82 23.24
C GLU A 285 -5.86 -0.17 24.03
N ALA A 286 -4.56 -0.23 23.72
CA ALA A 286 -3.62 -1.14 24.35
C ALA A 286 -3.18 -0.68 25.75
N LYS A 287 -3.08 -1.63 26.67
CA LYS A 287 -2.66 -1.40 28.06
C LYS A 287 -1.14 -1.58 28.21
N LEU A 288 -0.58 -1.04 29.29
CA LEU A 288 0.84 -1.23 29.61
C LEU A 288 1.19 -2.71 29.70
N GLY A 289 2.36 -3.06 29.16
CA GLY A 289 2.86 -4.43 29.03
C GLY A 289 2.31 -5.19 27.83
N GLN A 290 1.32 -4.65 27.12
CA GLN A 290 0.80 -5.28 25.90
C GLN A 290 1.67 -4.94 24.69
N VAL A 291 1.58 -5.82 23.69
CA VAL A 291 2.27 -5.69 22.41
C VAL A 291 1.26 -5.42 21.30
N VAL A 292 1.50 -4.35 20.55
CA VAL A 292 0.71 -3.96 19.38
C VAL A 292 1.57 -4.16 18.15
N GLN A 293 1.14 -5.03 17.25
CA GLN A 293 1.75 -5.16 15.94
C GLN A 293 0.97 -4.31 14.93
N VAL A 294 1.69 -3.42 14.25
CA VAL A 294 1.14 -2.50 13.25
C VAL A 294 1.74 -2.82 11.90
N LEU A 295 0.93 -3.31 10.97
CA LEU A 295 1.30 -3.54 9.57
C LEU A 295 0.73 -2.43 8.68
N ILE A 296 1.63 -1.70 8.03
CA ILE A 296 1.29 -0.72 7.01
C ILE A 296 1.87 -1.18 5.67
N HIS A 297 1.20 -0.89 4.56
CA HIS A 297 1.81 -1.06 3.24
C HIS A 297 2.03 0.35 2.68
N PRO A 298 3.28 0.82 2.48
CA PRO A 298 3.56 2.15 1.97
C PRO A 298 2.82 2.46 0.67
N ASP A 299 2.47 1.41 -0.07
CA ASP A 299 1.72 1.45 -1.33
C ASP A 299 0.36 2.13 -1.23
N TRP A 300 -0.24 2.20 -0.05
CA TRP A 300 -1.53 2.88 0.11
C TRP A 300 -1.40 4.37 0.43
N TRP A 301 -0.22 4.87 0.83
CA TRP A 301 -0.08 6.17 1.49
C TRP A 301 0.51 7.26 0.60
N PHE A 302 -0.06 8.48 0.65
CA PHE A 302 0.30 9.61 -0.21
C PHE A 302 0.19 10.98 0.45
#